data_AF-X1A6G6-F1
#
_entry.id   AF-X1A6G6-F1
#
_cell.length_a   1.000
_cell.length_b   1.000
_cell.length_c   1.000
_cell.angle_alpha   90.00
_cell.angle_beta   90.00
_cell.angle_gamma   90.00
#
_symmetry.space_group_name_H-M   'P 1'
#
loop_
_entity.id
_entity.type
_entity.pdbx_description
1 polymer ?
#
loop_
_entity_poly.entity_id
_entity_poly.type
_entity_poly.pdbx_seq_one_letter_code
_entity_poly.pdbx_strand_id
1 'polypeptide(L)'
;GNDLPDMHHARITAQDGNDLDIMINKFLSYERNPYTATNFYDEPLVACGFQTERWFQLASEIVRGFFANELGKSPVRQYAIYSGNPQPGDPWSTNTNTYMIVDYFGASGLGYIPDLIPPGIPWTTGNATGINAAINSGTFIVQHRDHGGYSGWGEPDYTLSDLNNLFNTMYPYVFSTNCLTGAYDYSSEVFAEKFHRIQYGALGINAASDVSYSFVNDTYIWGMYDCMWPQFDPGYGAFDMTGYSNLRPCQAMTYGKYYLQASGWQLHHHFLL
;
A
#
# COMPACT_ATOMS: atom_id res chain seq x y z
N GLY A 1 13.09 3.39 26.45
CA GLY A 1 12.02 4.00 25.65
C GLY A 1 10.97 2.94 25.38
N ASN A 2 9.84 3.32 24.79
CA ASN A 2 9.00 2.39 24.03
C ASN A 2 9.58 2.26 22.60
N ASP A 3 9.09 1.31 21.81
CA ASP A 3 9.52 1.11 20.40
C ASP A 3 8.75 2.00 19.41
N LEU A 4 8.10 3.05 19.91
CA LEU A 4 7.31 3.97 19.10
C LEU A 4 8.16 5.15 18.62
N PRO A 5 7.90 5.64 17.40
CA PRO A 5 8.64 6.77 16.85
C PRO A 5 8.20 8.11 17.47
N ASP A 6 9.13 8.84 18.08
CA ASP A 6 8.92 10.24 18.51
C ASP A 6 9.02 11.26 17.36
N MET A 7 9.56 10.84 16.20
CA MET A 7 9.79 11.68 15.04
C MET A 7 9.39 10.98 13.74
N HIS A 8 8.98 11.77 12.76
CA HIS A 8 8.72 11.30 11.40
C HIS A 8 10.02 11.31 10.59
N HIS A 9 10.43 10.17 10.06
CA HIS A 9 11.66 10.04 9.29
C HIS A 9 11.40 9.60 7.85
N ALA A 10 12.15 10.19 6.93
CA ALA A 10 12.24 9.77 5.54
C ALA A 10 13.69 9.86 5.08
N ARG A 11 14.03 9.16 3.99
CA ARG A 11 15.37 9.15 3.41
C ARG A 11 15.29 9.44 1.91
N ILE A 12 16.14 10.34 1.43
CA ILE A 12 16.46 10.47 0.01
C ILE A 12 17.64 9.52 -0.26
N THR A 13 17.36 8.41 -0.94
CA THR A 13 18.32 7.31 -1.18
C THR A 13 19.15 7.50 -2.46
N ALA A 14 19.56 8.73 -2.78
CA ALA A 14 20.41 9.00 -3.94
C ALA A 14 21.82 8.39 -3.79
N GLN A 15 22.39 7.82 -4.84
CA GLN A 15 23.79 7.35 -4.87
C GLN A 15 24.74 8.41 -5.43
N ASP A 16 24.23 9.28 -6.32
CA ASP A 16 25.00 10.36 -6.93
C ASP A 16 24.16 11.64 -7.11
N GLY A 17 24.77 12.65 -7.73
CA GLY A 17 24.12 13.93 -7.98
C GLY A 17 22.98 13.87 -8.99
N ASN A 18 23.00 12.91 -9.92
CA ASN A 18 21.95 12.73 -10.91
C ASN A 18 20.70 12.11 -10.27
N ASP A 19 20.88 11.08 -9.44
CA ASP A 19 19.78 10.51 -8.63
C ASP A 19 19.12 11.59 -7.77
N LEU A 20 19.93 12.39 -7.06
CA LEU A 20 19.44 13.44 -6.19
C LEU A 20 18.64 14.49 -6.96
N ASP A 21 19.17 14.94 -8.10
CA ASP A 21 18.49 15.93 -8.95
C ASP A 21 17.14 15.39 -9.45
N ILE A 22 17.08 14.15 -9.93
CA ILE A 22 15.82 13.51 -10.35
C ILE A 22 14.81 13.51 -9.20
N MET A 23 15.18 12.99 -8.03
CA MET A 23 14.28 12.84 -6.89
C MET A 23 13.77 14.19 -6.39
N ILE A 24 14.66 15.18 -6.22
CA ILE A 24 14.28 16.53 -5.77
C ILE A 24 13.36 17.21 -6.80
N ASN A 25 13.64 17.09 -8.10
CA ASN A 25 12.78 17.69 -9.11
C ASN A 25 11.38 17.05 -9.15
N LYS A 26 11.25 15.73 -8.90
CA LYS A 26 9.92 15.11 -8.71
C LYS A 26 9.15 15.74 -7.55
N PHE A 27 9.79 15.92 -6.39
CA PHE A 27 9.13 16.52 -5.23
C PHE A 27 8.72 17.97 -5.52
N LEU A 28 9.65 18.79 -6.01
CA LEU A 28 9.40 20.20 -6.25
C LEU A 28 8.39 20.42 -7.38
N SER A 29 8.39 19.57 -8.41
CA SER A 29 7.39 19.66 -9.48
C SER A 29 5.99 19.37 -8.94
N TYR A 30 5.82 18.30 -8.16
CA TYR A 30 4.54 17.95 -7.56
C TYR A 30 4.04 18.99 -6.56
N GLU A 31 4.89 19.43 -5.61
CA GLU A 31 4.48 20.36 -4.55
C GLU A 31 4.19 21.77 -5.07
N ARG A 32 4.90 22.21 -6.10
CA ARG A 32 4.71 23.56 -6.68
C ARG A 32 3.64 23.58 -7.77
N ASN A 33 3.47 22.48 -8.50
CA ASN A 33 2.51 22.33 -9.58
C ASN A 33 1.83 20.95 -9.49
N PRO A 34 0.90 20.76 -8.55
CA PRO A 34 0.16 19.51 -8.42
C PRO A 34 -0.52 19.13 -9.74
N TYR A 35 -0.58 17.82 -10.02
CA TYR A 35 -1.22 17.35 -11.25
C TYR A 35 -2.71 17.67 -11.25
N THR A 36 -3.26 18.04 -12.40
CA THR A 36 -4.67 18.42 -12.55
C THR A 36 -5.46 17.46 -13.43
N ALA A 37 -4.80 16.42 -13.95
CA ALA A 37 -5.45 15.36 -14.70
C ALA A 37 -6.51 14.68 -13.81
N THR A 38 -7.73 14.55 -14.33
CA THR A 38 -8.89 14.07 -13.56
C THR A 38 -8.67 12.67 -13.02
N ASN A 39 -8.00 11.82 -13.78
CA ASN A 39 -7.76 10.43 -13.42
C ASN A 39 -6.69 10.27 -12.34
N PHE A 40 -5.71 11.19 -12.23
CA PHE A 40 -4.58 11.02 -11.32
C PHE A 40 -5.01 10.82 -9.87
N TYR A 41 -5.96 11.62 -9.37
CA TYR A 41 -6.50 11.49 -8.02
C TYR A 41 -7.75 10.60 -7.93
N ASP A 42 -8.31 10.16 -9.06
CA ASP A 42 -9.54 9.36 -9.11
C ASP A 42 -9.28 7.86 -9.28
N GLU A 43 -8.14 7.47 -9.86
CA GLU A 43 -7.84 6.08 -10.21
C GLU A 43 -6.64 5.53 -9.40
N PRO A 44 -6.75 5.38 -8.05
CA PRO A 44 -5.69 4.75 -7.27
C PRO A 44 -5.50 3.28 -7.72
N LEU A 45 -4.25 2.84 -7.85
CA LEU A 45 -3.93 1.45 -8.15
C LEU A 45 -3.86 0.64 -6.85
N VAL A 46 -4.66 -0.43 -6.77
CA VAL A 46 -4.59 -1.43 -5.71
C VAL A 46 -4.20 -2.78 -6.32
N ALA A 47 -3.11 -3.35 -5.85
CA ALA A 47 -2.55 -4.59 -6.34
C ALA A 47 -2.23 -5.55 -5.18
N CYS A 48 -2.51 -6.84 -5.35
CA CYS A 48 -2.27 -7.81 -4.30
C CYS A 48 -2.23 -9.26 -4.81
N GLY A 49 -1.57 -10.10 -4.00
CA GLY A 49 -1.70 -11.54 -4.07
C GLY A 49 -2.91 -12.04 -3.28
N PHE A 50 -3.59 -13.06 -3.80
CA PHE A 50 -4.51 -13.86 -3.01
C PHE A 50 -3.78 -15.06 -2.41
N GLN A 51 -3.91 -15.23 -1.09
CA GLN A 51 -3.46 -16.41 -0.37
C GLN A 51 -4.51 -16.77 0.69
N THR A 52 -5.06 -17.99 0.60
CA THR A 52 -6.23 -18.43 1.38
C THR A 52 -6.11 -18.14 2.89
N GLU A 53 -4.93 -18.32 3.48
CA GLU A 53 -4.67 -18.15 4.90
C GLU A 53 -4.11 -16.77 5.29
N ARG A 54 -4.00 -15.82 4.35
CA ARG A 54 -3.47 -14.47 4.59
C ARG A 54 -4.57 -13.42 4.54
N TRP A 55 -4.21 -12.18 4.88
CA TRP A 55 -5.09 -11.00 4.78
C TRP A 55 -4.65 -10.03 3.68
N PHE A 56 -3.81 -10.45 2.73
CA PHE A 56 -3.36 -9.57 1.64
C PHE A 56 -4.55 -9.01 0.85
N GLN A 57 -5.47 -9.91 0.48
CA GLN A 57 -6.72 -9.61 -0.18
C GLN A 57 -7.64 -8.73 0.66
N LEU A 58 -7.71 -8.94 1.99
CA LEU A 58 -8.52 -8.13 2.88
C LEU A 58 -7.97 -6.72 3.03
N ALA A 59 -6.67 -6.59 3.30
CA ALA A 59 -5.99 -5.31 3.42
C ALA A 59 -6.24 -4.45 2.17
N SER A 60 -6.08 -5.07 1.01
CA SER A 60 -6.21 -4.42 -0.29
C SER A 60 -7.66 -4.08 -0.63
N GLU A 61 -8.61 -5.01 -0.44
CA GLU A 61 -10.02 -4.77 -0.75
C GLU A 61 -10.68 -3.80 0.22
N ILE A 62 -10.26 -3.72 1.48
CA ILE A 62 -10.75 -2.71 2.44
C ILE A 62 -10.29 -1.32 2.02
N VAL A 63 -9.01 -1.15 1.68
CA VAL A 63 -8.48 0.13 1.15
C VAL A 63 -9.19 0.53 -0.14
N ARG A 64 -9.36 -0.43 -1.06
CA ARG A 64 -10.08 -0.21 -2.32
C ARG A 64 -11.55 0.13 -2.08
N GLY A 65 -12.20 -0.56 -1.16
CA GLY A 65 -13.57 -0.36 -0.75
C GLY A 65 -13.80 1.03 -0.19
N PHE A 66 -12.93 1.48 0.70
CA PHE A 66 -12.92 2.85 1.19
C PHE A 66 -12.78 3.88 0.06
N PHE A 67 -11.83 3.69 -0.85
CA PHE A 67 -11.68 4.57 -2.01
C PHE A 67 -12.97 4.69 -2.83
N ALA A 68 -13.60 3.55 -3.14
CA ALA A 68 -14.79 3.53 -3.99
C ALA A 68 -16.04 4.05 -3.26
N ASN A 69 -16.27 3.58 -2.04
CA ASN A 69 -17.55 3.72 -1.35
C ASN A 69 -17.62 5.02 -0.53
N GLU A 70 -16.50 5.47 0.05
CA GLU A 70 -16.45 6.69 0.87
C GLU A 70 -15.87 7.89 0.13
N LEU A 71 -14.84 7.67 -0.69
CA LEU A 71 -14.17 8.76 -1.41
C LEU A 71 -14.70 8.95 -2.84
N GLY A 72 -15.61 8.08 -3.31
CA GLY A 72 -16.23 8.16 -4.63
C GLY A 72 -15.25 8.01 -5.79
N LYS A 73 -14.13 7.30 -5.57
CA LYS A 73 -13.06 7.10 -6.55
C LYS A 73 -13.28 5.86 -7.42
N SER A 74 -12.46 5.72 -8.45
CA SER A 74 -12.44 4.61 -9.42
C SER A 74 -11.18 3.74 -9.28
N PRO A 75 -10.96 3.05 -8.14
CA PRO A 75 -9.74 2.27 -7.94
C PRO A 75 -9.56 1.14 -8.97
N VAL A 76 -8.34 1.03 -9.50
CA VAL A 76 -7.92 0.01 -10.46
C VAL A 76 -7.38 -1.20 -9.70
N ARG A 77 -7.76 -2.42 -10.11
CA ARG A 77 -7.25 -3.68 -9.53
C ARG A 77 -6.16 -4.29 -10.41
N GLN A 78 -5.12 -4.83 -9.79
CA GLN A 78 -4.16 -5.76 -10.41
C GLN A 78 -3.90 -6.92 -9.46
N TYR A 79 -4.68 -8.00 -9.57
CA TYR A 79 -4.63 -9.12 -8.62
C TYR A 79 -4.14 -10.40 -9.28
N ALA A 80 -3.36 -11.17 -8.53
CA ALA A 80 -2.88 -12.50 -8.89
C ALA A 80 -3.11 -13.47 -7.72
N ILE A 81 -3.17 -14.78 -8.00
CA ILE A 81 -3.28 -15.81 -6.96
C ILE A 81 -1.88 -16.34 -6.68
N TYR A 82 -1.41 -16.20 -5.44
CA TYR A 82 -0.22 -16.90 -4.95
C TYR A 82 -0.58 -18.35 -4.62
N SER A 83 -1.63 -18.54 -3.81
CA SER A 83 -2.16 -19.87 -3.50
C SER A 83 -3.63 -19.84 -3.12
N GLY A 84 -4.33 -20.95 -3.37
CA GLY A 84 -5.77 -21.07 -3.16
C GLY A 84 -6.57 -21.04 -4.45
N ASN A 85 -7.89 -21.03 -4.32
CA ASN A 85 -8.82 -21.00 -5.45
C ASN A 85 -10.11 -20.24 -5.05
N PRO A 86 -10.03 -18.91 -4.83
CA PRO A 86 -11.17 -18.13 -4.34
C PRO A 86 -12.36 -18.22 -5.27
N GLN A 87 -13.52 -18.60 -4.74
CA GLN A 87 -14.80 -18.62 -5.43
C GLN A 87 -15.77 -17.58 -4.85
N PRO A 88 -16.73 -17.09 -5.65
CA PRO A 88 -17.80 -16.26 -5.12
C PRO A 88 -18.56 -16.99 -4.00
N GLY A 89 -18.73 -16.33 -2.85
CA GLY A 89 -19.33 -16.91 -1.65
C GLY A 89 -18.34 -17.55 -0.67
N ASP A 90 -17.06 -17.66 -1.02
CA ASP A 90 -16.03 -18.10 -0.07
C ASP A 90 -15.76 -17.02 1.00
N PRO A 91 -15.29 -17.42 2.20
CA PRO A 91 -14.73 -16.47 3.15
C PRO A 91 -13.48 -15.79 2.57
N TRP A 92 -13.24 -14.55 2.97
CA TRP A 92 -12.07 -13.79 2.51
C TRP A 92 -10.72 -14.38 2.92
N SER A 93 -10.67 -15.12 4.03
CA SER A 93 -9.48 -15.81 4.53
C SER A 93 -9.89 -16.93 5.47
N THR A 94 -9.09 -18.00 5.54
CA THR A 94 -9.25 -19.07 6.54
C THR A 94 -8.53 -18.77 7.84
N ASN A 95 -7.79 -17.65 7.92
CA ASN A 95 -7.09 -17.28 9.15
C ASN A 95 -8.09 -17.04 10.29
N THR A 96 -7.69 -17.42 11.51
CA THR A 96 -8.43 -17.08 12.73
C THR A 96 -8.66 -15.57 12.81
N ASN A 97 -9.75 -15.13 13.45
CA ASN A 97 -10.08 -13.71 13.65
C ASN A 97 -10.49 -12.92 12.40
N THR A 98 -10.47 -13.53 11.21
CA THR A 98 -10.95 -12.90 9.96
C THR A 98 -12.39 -12.36 10.11
N TYR A 99 -13.24 -13.08 10.83
CA TYR A 99 -14.63 -12.67 11.07
C TYR A 99 -14.72 -11.28 11.74
N MET A 100 -13.81 -10.93 12.65
CA MET A 100 -13.86 -9.62 13.32
C MET A 100 -13.60 -8.47 12.34
N ILE A 101 -12.69 -8.67 11.38
CA ILE A 101 -12.39 -7.68 10.33
C ILE A 101 -13.59 -7.54 9.40
N VAL A 102 -14.20 -8.67 9.03
CA VAL A 102 -15.38 -8.68 8.16
C VAL A 102 -16.58 -8.07 8.89
N ASP A 103 -16.81 -8.35 10.16
CA ASP A 103 -17.90 -7.74 10.93
C ASP A 103 -17.77 -6.21 11.01
N TYR A 104 -16.54 -5.70 11.00
CA TYR A 104 -16.28 -4.25 11.11
C TYR A 104 -16.23 -3.52 9.76
N PHE A 105 -15.48 -4.03 8.78
CA PHE A 105 -15.32 -3.40 7.46
C PHE A 105 -16.32 -3.93 6.41
N GLY A 106 -17.03 -5.01 6.73
CA GLY A 106 -18.01 -5.67 5.86
C GLY A 106 -19.34 -4.94 5.78
N ALA A 107 -20.34 -5.62 5.21
CA ALA A 107 -21.62 -5.03 4.84
C ALA A 107 -22.46 -4.60 6.06
N SER A 108 -22.27 -5.24 7.21
CA SER A 108 -22.94 -4.90 8.47
C SER A 108 -22.26 -3.77 9.25
N GLY A 109 -21.00 -3.46 8.94
CA GLY A 109 -20.20 -2.41 9.56
C GLY A 109 -20.03 -1.20 8.65
N LEU A 110 -18.78 -0.88 8.30
CA LEU A 110 -18.42 0.28 7.48
C LEU A 110 -18.76 0.11 5.97
N GLY A 111 -19.07 -1.10 5.51
CA GLY A 111 -19.52 -1.35 4.15
C GLY A 111 -18.45 -1.19 3.07
N TYR A 112 -17.16 -1.33 3.40
CA TYR A 112 -16.07 -1.22 2.43
C TYR A 112 -15.94 -2.49 1.58
N ILE A 113 -16.21 -3.65 2.17
CA ILE A 113 -16.23 -4.95 1.49
C ILE A 113 -17.56 -5.68 1.72
N PRO A 114 -17.96 -6.62 0.85
CA PRO A 114 -18.98 -7.60 1.19
C PRO A 114 -18.48 -8.61 2.22
N ASP A 115 -19.40 -9.31 2.91
CA ASP A 115 -19.03 -10.26 3.97
C ASP A 115 -18.32 -11.53 3.45
N LEU A 116 -18.59 -11.88 2.19
CA LEU A 116 -18.00 -13.00 1.47
C LEU A 116 -17.45 -12.51 0.14
N ILE A 117 -16.53 -13.27 -0.47
CA ILE A 117 -15.95 -12.90 -1.77
C ILE A 117 -17.07 -12.70 -2.80
N PRO A 118 -17.22 -11.50 -3.39
CA PRO A 118 -18.23 -11.26 -4.41
C PRO A 118 -17.82 -11.86 -5.76
N PRO A 119 -18.77 -12.07 -6.70
CA PRO A 119 -18.41 -12.38 -8.07
C PRO A 119 -17.66 -11.21 -8.74
N GLY A 120 -16.83 -11.53 -9.72
CA GLY A 120 -16.23 -10.53 -10.62
C GLY A 120 -14.93 -9.88 -10.15
N ILE A 121 -14.33 -10.31 -9.03
CA ILE A 121 -12.96 -9.90 -8.69
C ILE A 121 -11.99 -10.58 -9.66
N PRO A 122 -11.10 -9.82 -10.34
CA PRO A 122 -10.25 -10.34 -11.39
C PRO A 122 -8.95 -10.95 -10.82
N TRP A 123 -9.07 -12.03 -10.05
CA TRP A 123 -7.97 -12.66 -9.31
C TRP A 123 -6.78 -13.14 -10.16
N THR A 124 -6.94 -13.28 -11.48
CA THR A 124 -5.95 -13.91 -12.36
C THR A 124 -5.49 -13.02 -13.51
N THR A 125 -5.92 -11.76 -13.55
CA THR A 125 -5.59 -10.86 -14.68
C THR A 125 -4.49 -9.86 -14.34
N GLY A 126 -4.11 -9.73 -13.07
CA GLY A 126 -3.04 -8.83 -12.65
C GLY A 126 -1.70 -9.26 -13.20
N ASN A 127 -0.94 -8.30 -13.73
CA ASN A 127 0.43 -8.54 -14.23
C ASN A 127 1.22 -7.22 -14.34
N ALA A 128 2.53 -7.33 -14.59
CA ALA A 128 3.41 -6.17 -14.76
C ALA A 128 2.98 -5.19 -15.85
N THR A 129 2.37 -5.66 -16.95
CA THR A 129 1.87 -4.78 -18.01
C THR A 129 0.69 -3.94 -17.52
N GLY A 130 -0.25 -4.53 -16.78
CA GLY A 130 -1.39 -3.83 -16.19
C GLY A 130 -0.96 -2.84 -15.10
N ILE A 131 0.02 -3.21 -14.27
CA ILE A 131 0.63 -2.31 -13.28
C ILE A 131 1.29 -1.11 -13.98
N ASN A 132 2.13 -1.36 -14.99
CA ASN A 132 2.75 -0.30 -15.78
C ASN A 132 1.71 0.59 -16.46
N ALA A 133 0.65 0.01 -17.03
CA ALA A 133 -0.42 0.77 -17.67
C ALA A 133 -1.10 1.74 -16.70
N ALA A 134 -1.43 1.29 -15.49
CA ALA A 134 -2.06 2.14 -14.46
C ALA A 134 -1.13 3.24 -13.94
N ILE A 135 0.17 2.94 -13.75
CA ILE A 135 1.15 3.96 -13.34
C ILE A 135 1.36 4.99 -14.47
N ASN A 136 1.49 4.51 -15.71
CA ASN A 136 1.73 5.35 -16.88
C ASN A 136 0.54 6.22 -17.27
N SER A 137 -0.71 5.76 -17.06
CA SER A 137 -1.90 6.58 -17.26
C SER A 137 -2.03 7.68 -16.20
N GLY A 138 -1.43 7.49 -15.03
CA GLY A 138 -1.44 8.41 -13.91
C GLY A 138 -2.29 7.89 -12.75
N THR A 139 -1.65 7.70 -11.61
CA THR A 139 -2.29 7.32 -10.35
C THR A 139 -1.56 8.01 -9.21
N PHE A 140 -2.28 8.51 -8.20
CA PHE A 140 -1.66 9.21 -7.08
C PHE A 140 -1.15 8.25 -6.00
N ILE A 141 -1.73 7.05 -5.92
CA ILE A 141 -1.37 6.01 -4.97
C ILE A 141 -1.25 4.67 -5.69
N VAL A 142 -0.14 3.97 -5.42
CA VAL A 142 -0.02 2.54 -5.67
C VAL A 142 0.01 1.84 -4.32
N GLN A 143 -1.05 1.12 -3.99
CA GLN A 143 -1.10 0.23 -2.83
C GLN A 143 -0.78 -1.19 -3.29
N HIS A 144 0.31 -1.76 -2.79
CA HIS A 144 0.65 -3.15 -3.04
C HIS A 144 0.72 -3.94 -1.73
N ARG A 145 0.12 -5.14 -1.69
CA ARG A 145 0.25 -6.05 -0.56
C ARG A 145 0.32 -7.50 -0.99
N ASP A 146 1.44 -8.14 -0.69
CA ASP A 146 1.74 -9.55 -0.96
C ASP A 146 3.08 -9.95 -0.30
N HIS A 147 3.72 -11.04 -0.74
CA HIS A 147 5.15 -11.31 -0.59
C HIS A 147 6.01 -10.27 -1.30
N GLY A 148 7.30 -10.27 -0.96
CA GLY A 148 8.29 -9.43 -1.61
C GLY A 148 9.69 -9.95 -1.40
N GLY A 149 10.61 -9.39 -2.16
CA GLY A 149 12.04 -9.58 -2.00
C GLY A 149 12.79 -8.31 -2.38
N TYR A 150 14.12 -8.38 -2.32
CA TYR A 150 15.00 -7.26 -2.68
C TYR A 150 14.70 -6.68 -4.07
N SER A 151 14.25 -7.51 -5.02
CA SER A 151 14.07 -7.14 -6.42
C SER A 151 12.62 -6.81 -6.82
N GLY A 152 11.63 -6.94 -5.93
CA GLY A 152 10.24 -6.65 -6.29
C GLY A 152 9.17 -7.38 -5.49
N TRP A 153 7.98 -7.41 -6.08
CA TRP A 153 6.75 -8.01 -5.56
C TRP A 153 6.56 -9.44 -6.11
N GLY A 154 5.90 -10.31 -5.33
CA GLY A 154 5.57 -11.67 -5.76
C GLY A 154 4.34 -11.73 -6.66
N GLU A 155 3.19 -11.27 -6.16
CA GLU A 155 1.89 -11.34 -6.84
C GLU A 155 1.14 -9.99 -6.87
N PRO A 156 0.78 -9.51 -8.08
CA PRO A 156 1.36 -9.91 -9.36
C PRO A 156 2.87 -9.65 -9.40
N ASP A 157 3.62 -10.52 -10.08
CA ASP A 157 5.07 -10.35 -10.21
C ASP A 157 5.37 -8.98 -10.87
N TYR A 158 6.20 -8.22 -10.18
CA TYR A 158 6.60 -6.87 -10.61
C TYR A 158 7.97 -6.55 -10.04
N THR A 159 8.95 -6.43 -10.93
CA THR A 159 10.36 -6.51 -10.59
C THR A 159 11.12 -5.26 -11.00
N LEU A 160 12.40 -5.19 -10.61
CA LEU A 160 13.35 -4.18 -11.11
C LEU A 160 13.35 -4.06 -12.65
N SER A 161 13.17 -5.16 -13.40
CA SER A 161 13.13 -5.08 -14.86
C SER A 161 11.86 -4.43 -15.39
N ASP A 162 10.72 -4.61 -14.72
CA ASP A 162 9.44 -4.05 -15.15
C ASP A 162 9.39 -2.53 -14.98
N LEU A 163 10.12 -2.00 -13.99
CA LEU A 163 10.32 -0.57 -13.79
C LEU A 163 10.97 0.12 -14.99
N ASN A 164 11.74 -0.59 -15.83
CA ASN A 164 12.33 -0.03 -17.04
C ASN A 164 11.29 0.33 -18.11
N ASN A 165 10.07 -0.20 -18.00
CA ASN A 165 8.98 0.04 -18.94
C ASN A 165 8.04 1.19 -18.49
N LEU A 166 8.37 1.86 -17.39
CA LEU A 166 7.66 3.06 -16.97
C LEU A 166 8.05 4.26 -17.83
N PHE A 167 7.05 5.08 -18.13
CA PHE A 167 7.19 6.36 -18.83
C PHE A 167 6.27 7.44 -18.22
N ASN A 168 5.79 7.22 -17.00
CA ASN A 168 4.87 8.11 -16.30
C ASN A 168 5.55 9.45 -15.96
N THR A 169 4.89 10.55 -16.31
CA THR A 169 5.29 11.91 -15.90
C THR A 169 4.43 12.44 -14.75
N MET A 170 3.46 11.65 -14.30
CA MET A 170 2.71 11.86 -13.07
C MET A 170 3.15 10.80 -12.06
N TYR A 171 3.78 11.23 -10.97
CA TYR A 171 4.48 10.33 -10.05
C TYR A 171 3.56 9.91 -8.87
N PRO A 172 3.25 8.61 -8.70
CA PRO A 172 2.51 8.13 -7.53
C PRO A 172 3.34 8.14 -6.25
N TYR A 173 2.68 8.19 -5.10
CA TYR A 173 3.25 7.64 -3.87
C TYR A 173 3.01 6.13 -3.81
N VAL A 174 4.05 5.35 -3.53
CA VAL A 174 4.00 3.89 -3.56
C VAL A 174 4.03 3.33 -2.14
N PHE A 175 3.01 2.57 -1.77
CA PHE A 175 2.97 1.75 -0.56
C PHE A 175 3.32 0.31 -0.93
N SER A 176 4.62 0.00 -0.86
CA SER A 176 5.19 -1.33 -1.07
C SER A 176 5.31 -2.04 0.27
N THR A 177 4.18 -2.38 0.89
CA THR A 177 4.16 -3.12 2.16
C THR A 177 4.44 -4.61 1.88
N ASN A 178 5.67 -4.90 1.49
CA ASN A 178 6.16 -6.19 1.03
C ASN A 178 7.57 -6.41 1.58
N CYS A 179 7.88 -7.64 2.00
CA CYS A 179 9.17 -8.00 2.60
C CYS A 179 10.36 -7.50 1.78
N LEU A 180 11.38 -6.97 2.45
CA LEU A 180 12.71 -6.66 1.90
C LEU A 180 12.77 -5.67 0.73
N THR A 181 11.63 -5.15 0.25
CA THR A 181 11.58 -4.25 -0.91
C THR A 181 12.31 -2.92 -0.67
N GLY A 182 12.54 -2.55 0.60
CA GLY A 182 13.25 -1.36 1.04
C GLY A 182 14.49 -1.65 1.89
N ALA A 183 15.11 -2.82 1.76
CA ALA A 183 16.33 -3.21 2.47
C ALA A 183 17.54 -2.34 2.04
N TYR A 184 17.59 -1.12 2.55
CA TYR A 184 18.52 -0.05 2.13
C TYR A 184 19.99 -0.32 2.51
N ASP A 185 20.24 -1.36 3.28
CA ASP A 185 21.55 -1.87 3.70
C ASP A 185 21.99 -3.10 2.90
N TYR A 186 21.16 -3.55 1.94
CA TYR A 186 21.52 -4.60 1.00
C TYR A 186 22.64 -4.12 0.07
N SER A 187 23.51 -5.06 -0.35
CA SER A 187 24.74 -4.74 -1.09
C SER A 187 24.52 -4.30 -2.54
N SER A 188 23.29 -4.36 -3.04
CA SER A 188 22.90 -3.99 -4.40
C SER A 188 21.62 -3.17 -4.36
N GLU A 189 21.34 -2.46 -5.46
CA GLU A 189 20.12 -1.66 -5.57
C GLU A 189 18.86 -2.52 -5.37
N VAL A 190 18.00 -2.10 -4.42
CA VAL A 190 16.73 -2.77 -4.13
C VAL A 190 15.56 -2.09 -4.82
N PHE A 191 14.41 -2.77 -4.84
CA PHE A 191 13.20 -2.35 -5.53
C PHE A 191 12.79 -0.91 -5.24
N ALA A 192 12.69 -0.54 -3.96
CA ALA A 192 12.27 0.80 -3.56
C ALA A 192 13.26 1.88 -4.00
N GLU A 193 14.56 1.57 -3.99
CA GLU A 193 15.57 2.50 -4.42
C GLU A 193 15.48 2.78 -5.93
N LYS A 194 15.43 1.73 -6.75
CA LYS A 194 15.30 1.90 -8.21
C LYS A 194 14.04 2.67 -8.58
N PHE A 195 12.90 2.28 -8.01
CA PHE A 195 11.60 2.88 -8.32
C PHE A 195 11.58 4.39 -8.01
N HIS A 196 12.36 4.82 -7.01
CA HIS A 196 12.48 6.22 -6.64
C HIS A 196 13.54 6.98 -7.47
N ARG A 197 14.71 6.36 -7.73
CA ARG A 197 15.87 6.97 -8.42
C ARG A 197 15.66 7.21 -9.92
N ILE A 198 14.95 6.31 -10.62
CA ILE A 198 14.79 6.42 -12.09
C ILE A 198 14.03 7.70 -12.49
N GLN A 199 14.18 8.17 -13.73
CA GLN A 199 13.51 9.39 -14.24
C GLN A 199 11.97 9.31 -14.14
N TYR A 200 11.40 8.15 -14.49
CA TYR A 200 9.99 7.83 -14.31
C TYR A 200 9.74 7.26 -12.90
N GLY A 201 8.66 6.55 -12.66
CA GLY A 201 8.48 5.84 -11.39
C GLY A 201 7.82 6.67 -10.30
N ALA A 202 8.33 6.60 -9.07
CA ALA A 202 7.62 7.06 -7.87
C ALA A 202 7.99 8.49 -7.44
N LEU A 203 7.03 9.17 -6.82
CA LEU A 203 7.21 10.42 -6.05
C LEU A 203 7.83 10.12 -4.69
N GLY A 204 7.53 8.96 -4.12
CA GLY A 204 7.99 8.52 -2.82
C GLY A 204 7.53 7.10 -2.57
N ILE A 205 8.18 6.41 -1.65
CA ILE A 205 7.91 5.00 -1.39
C ILE A 205 8.03 4.67 0.09
N ASN A 206 7.03 3.94 0.59
CA ASN A 206 7.08 3.23 1.86
C ASN A 206 7.36 1.75 1.55
N ALA A 207 8.46 1.22 2.09
CA ALA A 207 8.89 -0.15 1.85
C ALA A 207 9.55 -0.76 3.10
N ALA A 208 9.40 -2.07 3.27
CA ALA A 208 9.97 -2.78 4.42
C ALA A 208 11.48 -3.02 4.23
N SER A 209 12.28 -2.67 5.24
CA SER A 209 13.72 -2.90 5.24
C SER A 209 14.11 -4.35 5.56
N ASP A 210 13.19 -5.15 6.09
CA ASP A 210 13.41 -6.56 6.45
C ASP A 210 12.19 -7.40 6.07
N VAL A 211 12.22 -8.69 6.42
CA VAL A 211 11.06 -9.57 6.45
C VAL A 211 9.97 -8.91 7.28
N SER A 212 8.76 -8.90 6.72
CA SER A 212 7.59 -8.27 7.34
C SER A 212 6.42 -9.24 7.33
N TYR A 213 5.58 -9.20 8.37
CA TYR A 213 4.64 -10.27 8.64
C TYR A 213 3.22 -9.90 8.20
N SER A 214 2.48 -10.92 7.73
CA SER A 214 1.03 -10.79 7.57
C SER A 214 0.36 -10.45 8.90
N PHE A 215 -0.84 -9.91 8.82
CA PHE A 215 -1.65 -9.39 9.93
C PHE A 215 -1.10 -8.09 10.52
N VAL A 216 0.21 -8.05 10.82
CA VAL A 216 0.94 -6.86 11.26
C VAL A 216 0.95 -5.81 10.15
N ASN A 217 1.40 -6.18 8.96
CA ASN A 217 1.43 -5.29 7.80
C ASN A 217 0.04 -4.81 7.39
N ASP A 218 -0.94 -5.70 7.49
CA ASP A 218 -2.31 -5.44 7.05
C ASP A 218 -2.96 -4.40 7.98
N THR A 219 -2.73 -4.55 9.29
CA THR A 219 -3.15 -3.58 10.31
C THR A 219 -2.38 -2.25 10.22
N TYR A 220 -1.08 -2.31 9.94
CA TYR A 220 -0.25 -1.13 9.70
C TYR A 220 -0.76 -0.32 8.50
N ILE A 221 -1.15 -0.99 7.40
CA ILE A 221 -1.77 -0.36 6.24
C ILE A 221 -3.03 0.40 6.66
N TRP A 222 -3.96 -0.24 7.36
CA TRP A 222 -5.19 0.42 7.81
C TRP A 222 -4.93 1.67 8.64
N GLY A 223 -3.96 1.61 9.57
CA GLY A 223 -3.54 2.79 10.32
C GLY A 223 -2.97 3.91 9.45
N MET A 224 -2.19 3.60 8.41
CA MET A 224 -1.72 4.62 7.47
C MET A 224 -2.89 5.31 6.75
N TYR A 225 -3.89 4.54 6.31
CA TYR A 225 -5.07 5.11 5.66
C TYR A 225 -5.93 5.92 6.63
N ASP A 226 -6.08 5.47 7.87
CA ASP A 226 -6.76 6.21 8.94
C ASP A 226 -6.08 7.55 9.26
N CYS A 227 -4.76 7.60 9.28
CA CYS A 227 -4.04 8.87 9.46
C CYS A 227 -4.29 9.84 8.29
N MET A 228 -4.27 9.33 7.07
CA MET A 228 -4.48 10.13 5.86
C MET A 228 -5.94 10.56 5.71
N TRP A 229 -6.87 9.71 6.14
CA TRP A 229 -8.31 9.92 6.11
C TRP A 229 -8.93 9.39 7.42
N PRO A 230 -9.14 10.25 8.43
CA PRO A 230 -9.66 9.82 9.74
C PRO A 230 -11.08 9.24 9.71
N GLN A 231 -11.80 9.40 8.59
CA GLN A 231 -13.06 8.70 8.33
C GLN A 231 -12.87 7.23 7.90
N PHE A 232 -11.64 6.77 7.65
CA PHE A 232 -11.36 5.39 7.27
C PHE A 232 -11.69 4.44 8.42
N ASP A 233 -11.24 4.73 9.65
CA ASP A 233 -11.58 3.98 10.86
C ASP A 233 -12.07 4.92 11.98
N PRO A 234 -13.34 5.37 11.91
CA PRO A 234 -13.89 6.32 12.89
C PRO A 234 -14.04 5.73 14.30
N GLY A 235 -13.92 4.41 14.46
CA GLY A 235 -13.99 3.71 15.74
C GLY A 235 -12.68 3.72 16.51
N TYR A 236 -11.56 4.06 15.85
CA TYR A 236 -10.28 4.25 16.51
C TYR A 236 -10.05 5.71 16.89
N GLY A 237 -9.46 5.89 18.06
CA GLY A 237 -9.09 7.22 18.53
C GLY A 237 -8.06 7.82 17.58
N ALA A 238 -8.44 8.92 16.94
CA ALA A 238 -7.51 9.87 16.38
C ALA A 238 -6.43 10.22 17.43
N PHE A 239 -5.22 9.67 17.28
CA PHE A 239 -4.07 10.24 17.98
C PHE A 239 -3.91 11.70 17.53
N ASP A 240 -3.17 12.54 18.26
CA ASP A 240 -2.87 13.97 17.92
C ASP A 240 -2.18 14.17 16.54
N MET A 241 -2.12 13.12 15.72
CA MET A 241 -1.54 13.03 14.38
C MET A 241 -2.59 13.05 13.25
N THR A 242 -3.89 12.90 13.52
CA THR A 242 -4.94 13.03 12.50
C THR A 242 -5.35 14.49 12.31
N GLY A 243 -5.63 14.93 11.07
CA GLY A 243 -6.23 16.25 10.82
C GLY A 243 -5.44 17.19 9.92
N TYR A 244 -4.40 16.71 9.22
CA TYR A 244 -3.78 17.48 8.15
C TYR A 244 -4.60 17.34 6.86
N SER A 245 -5.01 18.48 6.29
CA SER A 245 -5.78 18.56 5.04
C SER A 245 -5.00 18.16 3.78
N ASN A 246 -3.71 17.85 3.91
CA ASN A 246 -2.79 17.68 2.79
C ASN A 246 -2.04 16.34 2.79
N LEU A 247 -2.75 15.22 3.02
CA LEU A 247 -2.28 13.81 2.95
C LEU A 247 -0.76 13.64 3.09
N ARG A 248 -0.29 13.25 4.27
CA ARG A 248 1.14 13.20 4.56
C ARG A 248 1.62 11.76 4.82
N PRO A 249 2.19 11.07 3.82
CA PRO A 249 2.58 9.67 3.96
C PRO A 249 3.60 9.41 5.07
N CYS A 250 4.52 10.35 5.34
CA CYS A 250 5.51 10.20 6.41
C CYS A 250 4.87 10.14 7.80
N GLN A 251 3.91 11.02 8.06
CA GLN A 251 3.10 11.02 9.28
C GLN A 251 2.23 9.77 9.35
N ALA A 252 1.64 9.36 8.23
CA ALA A 252 0.84 8.15 8.14
C ALA A 252 1.66 6.89 8.51
N MET A 253 2.92 6.81 8.09
CA MET A 253 3.81 5.71 8.49
C MET A 253 4.08 5.67 10.00
N THR A 254 4.25 6.84 10.64
CA THR A 254 4.37 6.91 12.10
C THR A 254 3.06 6.47 12.75
N TYR A 255 1.93 7.04 12.33
CA TYR A 255 0.61 6.70 12.87
C TYR A 255 0.29 5.22 12.72
N GLY A 256 0.60 4.62 11.58
CA GLY A 256 0.37 3.20 11.33
C GLY A 256 1.02 2.31 12.40
N LYS A 257 2.17 2.70 12.96
CA LYS A 257 2.83 1.98 14.06
C LYS A 257 2.11 2.17 15.40
N TYR A 258 1.63 3.38 15.69
CA TYR A 258 0.80 3.64 16.88
C TYR A 258 -0.53 2.90 16.81
N TYR A 259 -1.20 2.98 15.66
CA TYR A 259 -2.42 2.25 15.36
C TYR A 259 -2.21 0.75 15.53
N LEU A 260 -1.16 0.19 14.93
CA LEU A 260 -0.79 -1.22 15.11
C LEU A 260 -0.64 -1.60 16.59
N GLN A 261 0.09 -0.80 17.37
CA GLN A 261 0.31 -1.08 18.80
C GLN A 261 -0.98 -0.99 19.62
N ALA A 262 -1.84 -0.03 19.31
CA ALA A 262 -3.11 0.17 20.02
C ALA A 262 -4.20 -0.81 19.58
N SER A 263 -4.08 -1.36 18.37
CA SER A 263 -5.13 -2.17 17.78
C SER A 263 -5.20 -3.59 18.34
N GLY A 264 -6.43 -4.09 18.46
CA GLY A 264 -6.73 -5.47 18.85
C GLY A 264 -6.84 -6.46 17.68
N TRP A 265 -6.65 -6.01 16.44
CA TRP A 265 -6.92 -6.81 15.23
C TRP A 265 -6.07 -8.08 15.17
N GLN A 266 -4.83 -8.01 15.65
CA GLN A 266 -3.88 -9.10 15.71
C GLN A 266 -3.68 -9.57 17.15
N LEU A 267 -4.54 -10.47 17.64
CA LEU A 267 -4.35 -11.05 18.97
C LEU A 267 -3.09 -11.95 19.00
N HIS A 268 -2.06 -11.47 19.70
CA HIS A 268 -0.87 -12.19 20.18
C HIS A 268 -0.02 -12.96 19.15
N HIS A 269 0.79 -12.24 18.38
CA HIS A 269 2.12 -12.74 18.02
C HIS A 269 3.16 -11.71 18.42
N HIS A 270 3.95 -12.05 19.44
CA HIS A 270 5.07 -11.27 19.97
C HIS A 270 6.19 -11.15 18.92
N PHE A 271 6.01 -10.33 17.90
CA PHE A 271 7.11 -9.86 17.04
C PHE A 271 6.79 -8.44 16.60
N LEU A 272 7.15 -7.48 17.46
CA LEU A 272 7.30 -6.08 17.07
C LEU A 272 8.72 -5.90 16.55
N LEU A 273 8.79 -5.38 15.31
CA LEU A 273 9.86 -4.62 14.62
C LEU A 273 11.31 -4.86 15.06
#